data_AF-A0A0H3NZE9-F1
#
_entry.id   AF-A0A0H3NZE9-F1
#
_cell.length_a   1.000
_cell.length_b   1.000
_cell.length_c   1.000
_cell.angle_alpha   90.00
_cell.angle_beta   90.00
_cell.angle_gamma   90.00
#
_symmetry.space_group_name_H-M   'P 1'
#
loop_
_entity.id
_entity.type
_entity.pdbx_description
1 polymer ?
#
loop_
_entity_poly.entity_id
_entity_poly.type
_entity_poly.pdbx_seq_one_letter_code
_entity_poly.pdbx_strand_id
1 'polypeptide(L)'
;MAGSLLVMALLLIYVPLGLPLKLSVAWLQGAQSQQVTSVEALEKMPLRIGDMLKAQGMGMCYVPPNTQNSHSFVFTPFDCSGIYWNNAAPLPQPESEVIEKAASLVATVNQQLHPQGSDANVNPQLATAIEKSGMILLDNFADIVLKTQALCGGDTDCIRLKNALVNLGNAKNWSGLVKRAQSGTLKGMNVLLRPVSADTLENLVKTATSSFVYRETHLATEALNSPPPGGFLITSDEGKQLVNHPAPSVPLFDYSALEQWRELQRLSGLLLNTPFKAEGIITNITTDANGTRHIALHSEPDIVTLGRYLGTSLLLLVLIVCLVANTTLFIRRVLKNRSRMDNIQRYYDNCFNQPLTPAPFLR
;
A
#
# COMPACT_ATOMS: atom_id res chain seq x y z
N MET A 1 -37.64 -24.01 14.31
CA MET A 1 -36.19 -24.26 14.27
C MET A 1 -35.59 -23.86 12.94
N ALA A 2 -35.95 -24.52 11.83
CA ALA A 2 -35.38 -24.26 10.51
C ALA A 2 -35.40 -22.76 10.10
N GLY A 3 -36.52 -22.05 10.31
CA GLY A 3 -36.61 -20.62 9.98
C GLY A 3 -35.68 -19.72 10.82
N SER A 4 -35.60 -19.93 12.13
CA SER A 4 -34.72 -19.16 13.02
C SER A 4 -33.23 -19.48 12.77
N LEU A 5 -32.91 -20.75 12.46
CA LEU A 5 -31.56 -21.18 12.09
C LEU A 5 -31.13 -20.61 10.75
N LEU A 6 -32.05 -20.56 9.77
CA LEU A 6 -31.81 -19.98 8.45
C LEU A 6 -31.59 -18.46 8.52
N VAL A 7 -32.40 -17.74 9.30
CA VAL A 7 -32.21 -16.29 9.50
C VAL A 7 -30.92 -16.01 10.29
N MET A 8 -30.59 -16.82 11.30
CA MET A 8 -29.32 -16.70 12.03
C MET A 8 -28.11 -16.97 11.13
N ALA A 9 -28.17 -17.99 10.28
CA ALA A 9 -27.12 -18.30 9.31
C ALA A 9 -26.95 -17.17 8.28
N LEU A 10 -28.06 -16.62 7.76
CA LEU A 10 -28.01 -15.46 6.86
C LEU A 10 -27.38 -14.24 7.53
N LEU A 11 -27.70 -13.94 8.79
CA LEU A 11 -27.08 -12.82 9.51
C LEU A 11 -25.59 -13.03 9.77
N LEU A 12 -25.18 -14.25 10.12
CA LEU A 12 -23.77 -14.59 10.35
C LEU A 12 -22.93 -14.55 9.07
N ILE A 13 -23.52 -14.92 7.93
CA ILE A 13 -22.83 -14.92 6.62
C ILE A 13 -22.76 -13.52 6.03
N TYR A 14 -23.83 -12.72 6.16
CA TYR A 14 -23.94 -11.42 5.49
C TYR A 14 -23.56 -10.21 6.36
N VAL A 15 -23.54 -10.33 7.69
CA VAL A 15 -23.18 -9.24 8.59
C VAL A 15 -21.94 -9.62 9.39
N PRO A 16 -20.79 -8.95 9.20
CA PRO A 16 -19.61 -9.18 10.03
C PRO A 16 -19.92 -8.67 11.45
N LEU A 17 -20.33 -9.57 12.35
CA LEU A 17 -20.85 -9.21 13.68
C LEU A 17 -19.84 -8.55 14.62
N GLY A 18 -18.53 -8.67 14.34
CA GLY A 18 -17.48 -8.13 15.19
C GLY A 18 -17.57 -6.60 15.38
N LEU A 19 -17.79 -5.88 14.28
CA LEU A 19 -17.91 -4.41 14.27
C LEU A 19 -19.19 -3.89 14.95
N PRO A 20 -20.41 -4.32 14.57
CA PRO A 20 -21.64 -3.82 15.18
C PRO A 20 -21.74 -4.15 16.66
N LEU A 21 -21.20 -5.29 17.12
CA LEU A 21 -21.15 -5.62 18.55
C LEU A 21 -20.21 -4.68 19.32
N LYS A 22 -18.99 -4.46 18.81
CA LYS A 22 -18.01 -3.54 19.43
C LYS A 22 -18.57 -2.11 19.51
N LEU A 23 -19.16 -1.61 18.42
CA LEU A 23 -19.74 -0.27 18.35
C LEU A 23 -20.98 -0.10 19.26
N SER A 24 -21.85 -1.11 19.33
CA SER A 24 -23.03 -1.06 20.21
C SER A 24 -22.65 -1.06 21.69
N VAL A 25 -21.62 -1.83 22.08
CA VAL A 25 -21.10 -1.86 23.45
C VAL A 25 -20.41 -0.54 23.81
N ALA A 26 -19.61 0.01 22.90
CA ALA A 26 -18.97 1.31 23.05
C ALA A 26 -19.98 2.43 23.33
N TRP A 27 -21.09 2.44 22.59
CA TRP A 27 -22.15 3.44 22.78
C TRP A 27 -22.88 3.25 24.12
N LEU A 28 -23.20 2.01 24.50
CA LEU A 28 -23.84 1.69 25.79
C LEU A 28 -22.98 2.06 27.01
N GLN A 29 -21.65 2.03 26.88
CA GLN A 29 -20.71 2.37 27.94
C GLN A 29 -20.48 3.89 28.08
N GLY A 30 -21.07 4.70 27.19
CA GLY A 30 -20.92 6.16 27.20
C GLY A 30 -19.55 6.57 26.71
N ALA A 31 -19.30 6.42 25.40
CA ALA A 31 -18.06 6.79 24.74
C ALA A 31 -17.59 8.19 25.19
N GLN A 32 -16.56 8.24 26.03
CA GLN A 32 -15.97 9.50 26.44
C GLN A 32 -15.19 10.04 25.25
N SER A 33 -15.60 11.19 24.72
CA SER A 33 -14.85 11.90 23.67
C SER A 33 -13.57 12.47 24.27
N GLN A 34 -12.44 11.85 23.93
CA GLN A 34 -11.12 12.24 24.43
C GLN A 34 -10.36 12.96 23.31
N GLN A 35 -10.16 14.27 23.49
CA GLN A 35 -9.38 15.09 22.55
C GLN A 35 -7.92 15.16 22.99
N VAL A 36 -7.01 14.82 22.09
CA VAL A 36 -5.57 14.75 22.38
C VAL A 36 -4.79 15.51 21.30
N THR A 37 -3.93 16.43 21.74
CA THR A 37 -3.13 17.29 20.85
C THR A 37 -1.62 17.09 20.98
N SER A 38 -1.16 16.21 21.89
CA SER A 38 0.26 15.89 22.06
C SER A 38 0.50 14.40 22.30
N VAL A 39 1.69 13.93 21.95
CA VAL A 39 2.11 12.53 22.10
C VAL A 39 2.15 12.13 23.59
N GLU A 40 2.64 13.01 24.46
CA GLU A 40 2.75 12.75 25.90
C GLU A 40 1.39 12.68 26.57
N ALA A 41 0.42 13.47 26.09
CA ALA A 41 -0.95 13.41 26.55
C ALA A 41 -1.59 12.07 26.18
N LEU A 42 -1.35 11.58 24.96
CA LEU A 42 -1.85 10.27 24.51
C LEU A 42 -1.21 9.11 25.28
N GLU A 43 0.07 9.22 25.61
CA GLU A 43 0.83 8.18 26.31
C GLU A 43 0.35 7.93 27.74
N LYS A 44 0.01 9.01 28.46
CA LYS A 44 -0.48 8.96 29.84
C LYS A 44 -1.97 8.60 29.92
N MET A 45 -2.68 8.60 28.79
CA MET A 45 -4.11 8.37 28.74
C MET A 45 -4.43 6.87 28.73
N PRO A 46 -5.33 6.38 29.60
CA PRO A 46 -5.77 4.99 29.57
C PRO A 46 -6.75 4.77 28.41
N LEU A 47 -6.24 4.35 27.25
CA LEU A 47 -7.05 4.06 26.06
C LEU A 47 -7.70 2.67 26.15
N ARG A 48 -8.99 2.58 25.83
CA ARG A 48 -9.73 1.31 25.75
C ARG A 48 -10.42 1.16 24.40
N ILE A 49 -10.62 -0.10 23.99
CA ILE A 49 -11.43 -0.43 22.82
C ILE A 49 -12.87 0.03 23.09
N GLY A 50 -13.42 0.84 22.19
CA GLY A 50 -14.74 1.47 22.30
C GLY A 50 -14.71 2.95 22.70
N ASP A 51 -13.56 3.49 23.13
CA ASP A 51 -13.45 4.92 23.40
C ASP A 51 -13.47 5.73 22.09
N MET A 52 -14.00 6.97 22.14
CA MET A 52 -13.91 7.91 21.03
C MET A 52 -12.62 8.73 21.17
N LEU A 53 -11.72 8.59 20.20
CA LEU A 53 -10.46 9.33 20.14
C LEU A 53 -10.56 10.44 19.10
N LYS A 54 -10.19 11.66 19.52
CA LYS A 54 -9.96 12.80 18.62
C LYS A 54 -8.51 13.25 18.74
N ALA A 55 -7.64 12.75 17.87
CA ALA A 55 -6.22 13.09 17.85
C ALA A 55 -5.92 14.15 16.77
N GLN A 56 -5.19 15.18 17.15
CA GLN A 56 -4.69 16.20 16.21
C GLN A 56 -3.23 16.49 16.51
N GLY A 57 -2.41 16.60 15.48
CA GLY A 57 -1.00 16.91 15.67
C GLY A 57 -0.27 17.03 14.34
N MET A 58 1.05 16.98 14.42
CA MET A 58 1.94 16.85 13.27
C MET A 58 2.50 15.43 13.27
N GLY A 59 2.46 14.76 12.13
CA GLY A 59 2.92 13.39 12.00
C GLY A 59 3.34 13.04 10.58
N MET A 60 3.81 11.82 10.41
CA MET A 60 4.20 11.27 9.12
C MET A 60 3.06 10.41 8.57
N CYS A 61 2.65 10.63 7.32
CA CYS A 61 1.71 9.72 6.65
C CYS A 61 2.25 8.30 6.59
N TYR A 62 1.35 7.35 6.78
CA TYR A 62 1.65 5.94 6.62
C TYR A 62 2.12 5.62 5.21
N VAL A 63 3.17 4.81 5.16
CA VAL A 63 3.77 4.24 3.95
C VAL A 63 3.46 2.75 4.02
N PRO A 64 2.61 2.21 3.13
CA PRO A 64 2.28 0.79 3.19
C PRO A 64 3.52 -0.07 2.87
N PRO A 65 3.74 -1.19 3.58
CA PRO A 65 4.77 -2.14 3.21
C PRO A 65 4.49 -2.68 1.82
N ASN A 66 5.52 -2.73 0.97
CA ASN A 66 5.38 -3.31 -0.35
C ASN A 66 5.22 -4.83 -0.21
N THR A 67 4.00 -5.34 -0.38
CA THR A 67 3.70 -6.78 -0.37
C THR A 67 3.94 -7.44 -1.72
N GLN A 68 4.31 -6.67 -2.76
CA GLN A 68 4.55 -7.19 -4.10
C GLN A 68 6.04 -7.47 -4.34
N ASN A 69 6.32 -8.48 -5.16
CA ASN A 69 7.68 -8.82 -5.61
C ASN A 69 8.38 -7.57 -6.16
N SER A 70 9.71 -7.49 -6.00
CA SER A 70 10.58 -6.40 -6.48
C SER A 70 10.44 -6.05 -7.97
N HIS A 71 9.78 -6.90 -8.76
CA HIS A 71 9.52 -6.72 -10.19
C HIS A 71 8.18 -6.04 -10.53
N SER A 72 7.27 -5.83 -9.56
CA SER A 72 5.97 -5.19 -9.79
C SER A 72 5.70 -4.05 -8.79
N PHE A 73 6.69 -3.15 -8.66
CA PHE A 73 6.52 -1.95 -7.85
C PHE A 73 5.49 -1.02 -8.49
N VAL A 74 4.40 -0.76 -7.76
CA VAL A 74 3.42 0.28 -8.09
C VAL A 74 3.80 1.54 -7.31
N PHE A 75 4.00 2.64 -8.02
CA PHE A 75 4.41 3.92 -7.42
C PHE A 75 3.24 4.59 -6.68
N THR A 76 3.02 4.17 -5.43
CA THR A 76 2.08 4.78 -4.47
C THR A 76 2.76 4.86 -3.10
N PRO A 77 3.68 5.82 -2.90
CA PRO A 77 4.55 5.83 -1.73
C PRO A 77 3.84 6.20 -0.42
N PHE A 78 2.73 6.94 -0.47
CA PHE A 78 1.94 7.30 0.70
C PHE A 78 0.46 7.05 0.40
N ASP A 79 -0.25 6.39 1.31
CA ASP A 79 -1.71 6.25 1.25
C ASP A 79 -2.42 7.18 2.25
N CYS A 80 -1.69 7.69 3.25
CA CYS A 80 -2.19 8.51 4.36
C CYS A 80 -3.41 7.91 5.08
N SER A 81 -3.63 6.58 4.97
CA SER A 81 -4.70 5.86 5.67
C SER A 81 -4.39 5.71 7.17
N GLY A 82 -3.13 5.92 7.53
CA GLY A 82 -2.67 6.08 8.89
C GLY A 82 -1.66 7.21 9.04
N ILE A 83 -1.35 7.53 10.29
CA ILE A 83 -0.36 8.54 10.69
C ILE A 83 0.53 7.98 11.79
N TYR A 84 1.84 8.03 11.55
CA TYR A 84 2.86 7.89 12.57
C TYR A 84 2.98 9.20 13.34
N TRP A 85 2.77 9.13 14.65
CA TRP A 85 2.82 10.27 15.56
C TRP A 85 3.77 10.00 16.72
N ASN A 86 4.91 10.69 16.70
CA ASN A 86 5.95 10.60 17.72
C ASN A 86 6.66 11.96 17.86
N ASN A 87 7.57 12.05 18.84
CA ASN A 87 8.42 13.22 19.07
C ASN A 87 9.84 13.06 18.47
N ALA A 88 10.04 12.05 17.62
CA ALA A 88 11.33 11.83 17.00
C ALA A 88 11.56 12.85 15.88
N ALA A 89 12.82 13.02 15.48
CA ALA A 89 13.13 13.83 14.30
C ALA A 89 12.45 13.19 13.07
N PRO A 90 11.78 13.98 12.22
CA PRO A 90 11.22 13.48 10.96
C PRO A 90 12.30 12.84 10.11
N LEU A 91 11.92 11.84 9.31
CA LEU A 91 12.83 11.25 8.35
C LEU A 91 13.30 12.33 7.35
N PRO A 92 14.56 12.25 6.88
CA PRO A 92 15.04 13.14 5.84
C PRO A 92 14.30 12.86 4.52
N GLN A 93 14.29 13.85 3.63
CA GLN A 93 13.82 13.62 2.26
C GLN A 93 14.78 12.64 1.55
N PRO A 94 14.26 11.78 0.66
CA PRO A 94 15.09 10.88 -0.12
C PRO A 94 16.12 11.60 -1.01
N GLU A 95 17.37 11.16 -0.93
CA GLU A 95 18.49 11.61 -1.76
C GLU A 95 19.22 10.40 -2.35
N SER A 96 19.68 10.49 -3.60
CA SER A 96 20.43 9.41 -4.26
C SER A 96 21.41 9.96 -5.30
N GLU A 97 22.71 9.76 -5.06
CA GLU A 97 23.78 10.10 -6.00
C GLU A 97 23.64 9.36 -7.34
N VAL A 98 23.07 8.14 -7.32
CA VAL A 98 22.83 7.34 -8.52
C VAL A 98 21.77 8.01 -9.40
N ILE A 99 20.69 8.52 -8.79
CA ILE A 99 19.65 9.24 -9.51
C ILE A 99 20.17 10.57 -10.04
N GLU A 100 21.00 11.29 -9.29
CA GLU A 100 21.65 12.51 -9.77
C GLU A 100 22.51 12.24 -11.01
N LYS A 101 23.30 11.16 -11.00
CA LYS A 101 24.08 10.71 -12.17
C LYS A 101 23.18 10.36 -13.36
N ALA A 102 22.07 9.65 -13.11
CA ALA A 102 21.11 9.28 -14.13
C ALA A 102 20.41 10.51 -14.74
N ALA A 103 19.91 11.42 -13.91
CA ALA A 103 19.28 12.67 -14.32
C ALA A 103 20.25 13.53 -15.12
N SER A 104 21.52 13.61 -14.68
CA SER A 104 22.55 14.35 -15.39
C SER A 104 22.85 13.77 -16.77
N LEU A 105 22.92 12.44 -16.91
CA LEU A 105 23.09 11.78 -18.20
C LEU A 105 21.91 12.05 -19.14
N VAL A 106 20.68 11.89 -18.67
CA VAL A 106 19.47 12.18 -19.46
C VAL A 106 19.44 13.64 -19.90
N ALA A 107 19.73 14.57 -18.98
CA ALA A 107 19.74 16.00 -19.27
C ALA A 107 20.79 16.36 -20.33
N THR A 108 22.03 15.86 -20.21
CA THR A 108 23.09 16.09 -21.20
C THR A 108 22.70 15.56 -22.57
N VAL A 109 22.15 14.34 -22.65
CA VAL A 109 21.74 13.75 -23.93
C VAL A 109 20.59 14.54 -24.54
N ASN A 110 19.57 14.90 -23.76
CA ASN A 110 18.45 15.69 -24.24
C ASN A 110 18.89 17.08 -24.73
N GLN A 111 19.78 17.76 -24.00
CA GLN A 111 20.31 19.06 -24.35
C GLN A 111 21.10 19.04 -25.66
N GLN A 112 21.93 18.01 -25.89
CA GLN A 112 22.72 17.89 -27.12
C GLN A 112 21.90 17.42 -28.32
N LEU A 113 20.84 16.62 -28.10
CA LEU A 113 19.97 16.14 -29.19
C LEU A 113 18.91 17.17 -29.61
N HIS A 114 18.45 17.99 -28.66
CA HIS A 114 17.39 18.99 -28.87
C HIS A 114 17.84 20.38 -28.41
N PRO A 115 18.86 20.99 -29.07
CA PRO A 115 19.35 22.30 -28.69
C PRO A 115 18.28 23.38 -28.91
N GLN A 116 17.82 24.00 -27.82
CA GLN A 116 16.99 25.20 -27.88
C GLN A 116 17.91 26.38 -28.25
N GLY A 117 17.49 27.18 -29.24
CA GLY A 117 18.37 28.12 -29.96
C GLY A 117 19.26 29.02 -29.09
N SER A 118 20.51 29.21 -29.57
CA SER A 118 21.57 30.15 -29.14
C SER A 118 22.83 29.52 -28.50
N ASP A 119 22.75 28.36 -27.84
CA ASP A 119 23.90 27.84 -27.06
C ASP A 119 24.80 26.84 -27.81
N ALA A 120 24.44 26.51 -29.05
CA ALA A 120 25.33 25.74 -29.91
C ALA A 120 26.53 26.62 -30.25
N ASN A 121 27.67 26.37 -29.62
CA ASN A 121 28.97 26.99 -29.90
C ASN A 121 29.51 26.49 -31.26
N VAL A 122 28.68 26.61 -32.28
CA VAL A 122 28.78 26.01 -33.60
C VAL A 122 28.76 27.14 -34.60
N ASN A 123 29.71 27.10 -35.54
CA ASN A 123 29.81 28.09 -36.61
C ASN A 123 28.44 28.23 -37.32
N PRO A 124 27.90 29.45 -37.50
CA PRO A 124 26.56 29.68 -38.07
C PRO A 124 26.37 29.02 -39.44
N GLN A 125 27.42 28.89 -40.26
CA GLN A 125 27.33 28.19 -41.55
C GLN A 125 27.12 26.66 -41.40
N LEU A 126 27.70 26.06 -40.36
CA LEU A 126 27.56 24.63 -40.07
C LEU A 126 26.18 24.34 -39.48
N ALA A 127 25.68 25.23 -38.59
CA ALA A 127 24.34 25.13 -38.03
C ALA A 127 23.27 25.15 -39.13
N THR A 128 23.36 26.08 -40.09
CA THR A 128 22.41 26.16 -41.22
C THR A 128 22.51 24.94 -42.17
N ALA A 129 23.72 24.39 -42.38
CA ALA A 129 23.90 23.18 -43.18
C ALA A 129 23.35 21.92 -42.49
N ILE A 130 23.49 21.84 -41.17
CA ILE A 130 22.97 20.74 -40.33
C ILE A 130 21.45 20.78 -40.30
N GLU A 131 20.85 21.95 -40.06
CA GLU A 131 19.39 22.16 -40.09
C GLU A 131 18.80 21.79 -41.46
N LYS A 132 19.45 22.20 -42.56
CA LYS A 132 19.02 21.86 -43.93
C LYS A 132 19.17 20.36 -44.26
N SER A 133 20.10 19.67 -43.61
CA SER A 133 20.34 18.22 -43.81
C SER A 133 19.51 17.33 -42.90
N GLY A 134 18.80 17.91 -41.92
CA GLY A 134 18.07 17.17 -40.89
C GLY A 134 18.97 16.29 -40.01
N MET A 135 20.29 16.51 -39.99
CA MET A 135 21.21 15.82 -39.10
C MET A 135 21.23 16.51 -37.73
N ILE A 136 21.55 15.76 -36.69
CA ILE A 136 21.72 16.25 -35.32
C ILE A 136 23.20 16.19 -34.97
N LEU A 137 23.73 17.26 -34.41
CA LEU A 137 25.13 17.36 -34.02
C LEU A 137 25.28 17.19 -32.52
N LEU A 138 26.05 16.19 -32.09
CA LEU A 138 26.58 16.11 -30.73
C LEU A 138 27.90 16.87 -30.66
N ASP A 139 27.87 18.02 -30.01
CA ASP A 139 29.01 18.93 -29.85
C ASP A 139 29.96 18.52 -28.70
N ASN A 140 29.43 17.79 -27.70
CA ASN A 140 30.20 17.32 -26.55
C ASN A 140 29.94 15.83 -26.26
N PHE A 141 30.29 14.99 -27.23
CA PHE A 141 30.20 13.54 -27.11
C PHE A 141 31.02 12.98 -25.92
N ALA A 142 32.13 13.62 -25.57
CA ALA A 142 32.96 13.23 -24.44
C ALA A 142 32.19 13.26 -23.11
N ASP A 143 31.33 14.26 -22.90
CA ASP A 143 30.54 14.41 -21.68
C ASP A 143 29.52 13.27 -21.53
N ILE A 144 28.85 12.87 -22.62
CA ILE A 144 27.93 11.71 -22.62
C ILE A 144 28.68 10.44 -22.21
N VAL A 145 29.89 10.21 -22.74
CA VAL A 145 30.73 9.05 -22.39
C VAL A 145 31.11 9.06 -20.91
N LEU A 146 31.54 10.22 -20.37
CA LEU A 146 31.97 10.33 -18.98
C LEU A 146 30.79 10.17 -18.00
N LYS A 147 29.62 10.75 -18.31
CA LYS A 147 28.40 10.59 -17.50
C LYS A 147 27.86 9.16 -17.56
N THR A 148 27.94 8.53 -18.73
CA THR A 148 27.61 7.10 -18.87
C THR A 148 28.58 6.24 -18.07
N GLN A 149 29.88 6.56 -18.03
CA GLN A 149 30.83 5.83 -17.19
C GLN A 149 30.54 6.01 -15.70
N ALA A 150 30.15 7.22 -15.28
CA ALA A 150 29.83 7.52 -13.89
C ALA A 150 28.61 6.72 -13.39
N LEU A 151 27.59 6.52 -14.23
CA LEU A 151 26.41 5.74 -13.90
C LEU A 151 26.62 4.23 -14.11
N CYS A 152 27.17 3.84 -15.26
CA CYS A 152 27.16 2.47 -15.74
C CYS A 152 28.49 1.72 -15.55
N GLY A 153 29.50 2.30 -14.89
CA GLY A 153 30.88 1.78 -14.90
C GLY A 153 31.02 0.27 -14.69
N GLY A 154 30.35 -0.28 -13.66
CA GLY A 154 30.35 -1.71 -13.34
C GLY A 154 29.08 -2.47 -13.76
N ASP A 155 28.06 -1.79 -14.28
CA ASP A 155 26.73 -2.37 -14.46
C ASP A 155 26.57 -3.08 -15.82
N THR A 156 25.94 -4.26 -15.79
CA THR A 156 25.63 -5.12 -16.95
C THR A 156 24.43 -4.62 -17.74
N ASP A 157 23.50 -3.90 -17.10
CA ASP A 157 22.27 -3.44 -17.74
C ASP A 157 22.55 -2.37 -18.81
N CYS A 158 23.70 -1.70 -18.69
CA CYS A 158 24.14 -0.68 -19.64
C CYS A 158 24.90 -1.21 -20.87
N ILE A 159 25.04 -2.54 -21.07
CA ILE A 159 25.84 -3.08 -22.19
C ILE A 159 25.38 -2.54 -23.55
N ARG A 160 24.05 -2.42 -23.77
CA ARG A 160 23.50 -1.90 -25.03
C ARG A 160 23.89 -0.45 -25.28
N LEU A 161 23.78 0.40 -24.26
CA LEU A 161 24.17 1.81 -24.32
C LEU A 161 25.69 1.95 -24.54
N LYS A 162 26.51 1.20 -23.79
CA LYS A 162 27.97 1.18 -23.94
C LYS A 162 28.37 0.80 -25.37
N ASN A 163 27.77 -0.23 -25.94
CA ASN A 163 28.07 -0.68 -27.30
C ASN A 163 27.66 0.37 -28.35
N ALA A 164 26.50 1.01 -28.19
CA ALA A 164 26.07 2.09 -29.08
C ALA A 164 27.07 3.25 -29.07
N LEU A 165 27.50 3.69 -27.88
CA LEU A 165 28.49 4.76 -27.73
C LEU A 165 29.88 4.38 -28.28
N VAL A 166 30.31 3.12 -28.10
CA VAL A 166 31.57 2.63 -28.68
C VAL A 166 31.55 2.69 -30.20
N ASN A 167 30.43 2.32 -30.82
CA ASN A 167 30.25 2.40 -32.27
C ASN A 167 30.21 3.86 -32.76
N LEU A 168 29.48 4.73 -32.06
CA LEU A 168 29.42 6.17 -32.39
C LEU A 168 30.77 6.87 -32.24
N GLY A 169 31.55 6.52 -31.21
CA GLY A 169 32.87 7.09 -30.96
C GLY A 169 34.02 6.45 -31.74
N ASN A 170 33.72 5.50 -32.64
CA ASN A 170 34.69 4.70 -33.40
C ASN A 170 35.85 4.19 -32.51
N ALA A 171 35.50 3.53 -31.41
CA ALA A 171 36.45 2.99 -30.44
C ALA A 171 36.46 1.44 -30.46
N LYS A 172 37.57 0.83 -30.03
CA LYS A 172 37.67 -0.65 -29.98
C LYS A 172 36.80 -1.29 -28.89
N ASN A 173 36.66 -0.61 -27.75
CA ASN A 173 35.90 -1.08 -26.60
C ASN A 173 35.56 0.09 -25.68
N TRP A 174 34.70 -0.16 -24.68
CA TRP A 174 34.23 0.83 -23.73
C TRP A 174 35.38 1.49 -22.95
N SER A 175 36.32 0.71 -22.42
CA SER A 175 37.45 1.24 -21.65
C SER A 175 38.37 2.13 -22.48
N GLY A 176 38.59 1.81 -23.76
CA GLY A 176 39.32 2.63 -24.71
C GLY A 176 38.60 3.95 -25.01
N LEU A 177 37.27 3.93 -25.14
CA LEU A 177 36.47 5.13 -25.36
C LEU A 177 36.53 6.07 -24.14
N VAL A 178 36.38 5.52 -22.93
CA VAL A 178 36.45 6.29 -21.68
C VAL A 178 37.83 6.93 -21.51
N LYS A 179 38.92 6.21 -21.77
CA LYS A 179 40.28 6.78 -21.73
C LYS A 179 40.46 7.94 -22.71
N ARG A 180 39.90 7.83 -23.92
CA ARG A 180 39.90 8.92 -24.91
C ARG A 180 39.12 10.13 -24.43
N ALA A 181 37.97 9.93 -23.78
CA ALA A 181 37.18 11.00 -23.19
C ALA A 181 37.94 11.72 -22.06
N GLN A 182 38.52 10.96 -21.13
CA GLN A 182 39.27 11.49 -19.98
C GLN A 182 40.53 12.26 -20.37
N SER A 183 41.26 11.79 -21.39
CA SER A 183 42.45 12.46 -21.91
C SER A 183 42.15 13.72 -22.72
N GLY A 184 40.87 14.04 -22.95
CA GLY A 184 40.45 15.18 -23.76
C GLY A 184 40.61 14.98 -25.26
N THR A 185 41.03 13.80 -25.73
CA THR A 185 41.18 13.49 -27.17
C THR A 185 39.84 13.51 -27.94
N LEU A 186 38.72 13.50 -27.22
CA LEU A 186 37.38 13.64 -27.80
C LEU A 186 36.85 15.10 -27.77
N LYS A 187 37.58 16.06 -27.20
CA LYS A 187 37.17 17.47 -27.17
C LYS A 187 37.20 18.03 -28.60
N GLY A 188 36.05 18.50 -29.09
CA GLY A 188 35.88 18.99 -30.46
C GLY A 188 35.50 17.91 -31.49
N MET A 189 35.29 16.67 -31.07
CA MET A 189 34.76 15.63 -31.95
C MET A 189 33.25 15.80 -32.09
N ASN A 190 32.86 16.38 -33.23
CA ASN A 190 31.48 16.56 -33.65
C ASN A 190 30.92 15.25 -34.21
N VAL A 191 29.98 14.63 -33.51
CA VAL A 191 29.30 13.42 -34.00
C VAL A 191 28.00 13.82 -34.68
N LEU A 192 27.88 13.52 -35.98
CA LEU A 192 26.66 13.75 -36.75
C LEU A 192 25.79 12.50 -36.71
N LEU A 193 24.56 12.66 -36.24
CA LEU A 193 23.55 11.63 -36.16
C LEU A 193 22.41 11.91 -37.12
N ARG A 194 21.86 10.84 -37.71
CA ARG A 194 20.54 10.91 -38.36
C ARG A 194 19.46 10.97 -37.27
N PRO A 195 18.28 11.55 -37.52
CA PRO A 195 17.20 11.65 -36.53
C PRO A 195 16.83 10.32 -35.89
N VAL A 196 16.76 9.24 -36.68
CA VAL A 196 16.46 7.89 -36.17
C VAL A 196 17.55 7.38 -35.21
N SER A 197 18.82 7.68 -35.49
CA SER A 197 19.94 7.28 -34.62
C SER A 197 19.98 8.10 -33.33
N ALA A 198 19.60 9.38 -33.40
CA ALA A 198 19.44 10.24 -32.23
C ALA A 198 18.31 9.73 -31.32
N ASP A 199 17.13 9.44 -31.88
CA ASP A 199 16.01 8.87 -31.13
C ASP A 199 16.36 7.49 -30.53
N THR A 200 17.08 6.65 -31.28
CA THR A 200 17.58 5.37 -30.75
C THR A 200 18.52 5.57 -29.56
N LEU A 201 19.45 6.55 -29.63
CA LEU A 201 20.35 6.87 -28.53
C LEU A 201 19.58 7.39 -27.32
N GLU A 202 18.63 8.30 -27.53
CA GLU A 202 17.77 8.84 -26.47
C GLU A 202 16.99 7.73 -25.76
N ASN A 203 16.38 6.82 -26.51
CA ASN A 203 15.63 5.69 -25.96
C ASN A 203 16.53 4.68 -25.23
N LEU A 204 17.76 4.43 -25.72
CA LEU A 204 18.74 3.60 -25.02
C LEU A 204 19.15 4.22 -23.68
N VAL A 205 19.34 5.54 -23.64
CA VAL A 205 19.67 6.27 -22.40
C VAL A 205 18.49 6.24 -21.44
N LYS A 206 17.27 6.56 -21.90
CA LYS A 206 16.04 6.48 -21.09
C LYS A 206 15.84 5.09 -20.48
N THR A 207 16.00 4.04 -21.29
CA THR A 207 15.85 2.65 -20.83
C THR A 207 16.95 2.23 -19.85
N ALA A 208 18.20 2.62 -20.11
CA ALA A 208 19.32 2.28 -19.22
C ALA A 208 19.21 3.02 -17.88
N THR A 209 18.78 4.28 -17.88
CA THR A 209 18.66 5.10 -16.67
C THR A 209 17.42 4.76 -15.84
N SER A 210 16.31 4.34 -16.47
CA SER A 210 15.08 4.04 -15.76
C SER A 210 15.22 2.88 -14.79
N SER A 211 16.00 1.84 -15.11
CA SER A 211 16.22 0.70 -14.20
C SER A 211 16.89 1.13 -12.88
N PHE A 212 17.92 1.99 -12.96
CA PHE A 212 18.56 2.55 -11.76
C PHE A 212 17.56 3.37 -10.96
N VAL A 213 16.82 4.26 -11.63
CA VAL A 213 15.90 5.17 -10.95
C VAL A 213 14.76 4.38 -10.26
N TYR A 214 14.18 3.37 -10.90
CA TYR A 214 13.16 2.53 -10.28
C TYR A 214 13.70 1.79 -9.05
N ARG A 215 14.90 1.21 -9.15
CA ARG A 215 15.53 0.51 -8.02
C ARG A 215 15.76 1.45 -6.83
N GLU A 216 16.34 2.61 -7.09
CA GLU A 216 16.62 3.61 -6.06
C GLU A 216 15.34 4.21 -5.47
N THR A 217 14.32 4.47 -6.28
CA THR A 217 13.00 4.95 -5.82
C THR A 217 12.33 3.92 -4.92
N HIS A 218 12.40 2.64 -5.28
CA HIS A 218 11.86 1.55 -4.47
C HIS A 218 12.59 1.43 -3.12
N LEU A 219 13.94 1.42 -3.12
CA LEU A 219 14.74 1.41 -1.88
C LEU A 219 14.45 2.60 -0.98
N ALA A 220 14.30 3.79 -1.55
CA ALA A 220 13.93 4.99 -0.80
C ALA A 220 12.52 4.87 -0.20
N THR A 221 11.56 4.34 -0.95
CA THR A 221 10.20 4.11 -0.44
C THR A 221 10.18 3.11 0.70
N GLU A 222 10.96 2.02 0.61
CA GLU A 222 11.10 1.05 1.70
C GLU A 222 11.74 1.65 2.95
N ALA A 223 12.73 2.53 2.79
CA ALA A 223 13.33 3.25 3.90
C ALA A 223 12.32 4.15 4.63
N LEU A 224 11.36 4.75 3.90
CA LEU A 224 10.28 5.55 4.50
C LEU A 224 9.28 4.71 5.30
N ASN A 225 9.17 3.40 5.04
CA ASN A 225 8.34 2.49 5.85
C ASN A 225 8.99 2.08 7.18
N SER A 226 10.17 2.61 7.52
CA SER A 226 10.86 2.31 8.79
C SER A 226 10.98 3.57 9.65
N PRO A 227 9.87 4.14 10.16
CA PRO A 227 9.93 5.34 10.99
C PRO A 227 10.63 5.08 12.33
N PRO A 228 11.07 6.13 13.03
CA PRO A 228 11.71 6.01 14.34
C PRO A 228 10.84 5.23 15.33
N PRO A 229 11.46 4.39 16.20
CA PRO A 229 10.73 3.53 17.12
C PRO A 229 9.93 4.33 18.16
N GLY A 230 8.82 3.77 18.61
CA GLY A 230 7.95 4.34 19.63
C GLY A 230 6.90 5.33 19.10
N GLY A 231 6.11 5.87 20.02
CA GLY A 231 4.96 6.71 19.72
C GLY A 231 3.74 5.89 19.28
N PHE A 232 2.98 6.42 18.33
CA PHE A 232 1.68 5.88 17.92
C PHE A 232 1.58 5.76 16.40
N LEU A 233 0.97 4.68 15.93
CA LEU A 233 0.45 4.59 14.58
C LEU A 233 -1.07 4.60 14.67
N ILE A 234 -1.70 5.68 14.20
CA ILE A 234 -3.15 5.82 14.18
C ILE A 234 -3.64 5.50 12.77
N THR A 235 -4.42 4.44 12.60
CA THR A 235 -4.88 3.96 11.28
C THR A 235 -6.39 3.97 11.16
N SER A 236 -6.91 4.23 9.96
CA SER A 236 -8.31 4.04 9.62
C SER A 236 -8.58 2.59 9.20
N ASP A 237 -9.45 1.89 9.93
CA ASP A 237 -9.93 0.54 9.54
C ASP A 237 -10.73 0.55 8.23
N GLU A 238 -11.17 1.73 7.79
CA GLU A 238 -11.93 1.94 6.56
C GLU A 238 -11.04 2.33 5.39
N GLY A 239 -9.72 2.48 5.59
CA GLY A 239 -8.79 2.99 4.58
C GLY A 239 -9.02 4.45 4.21
N LYS A 240 -9.71 5.23 5.06
CA LYS A 240 -9.92 6.67 4.83
C LYS A 240 -8.62 7.44 5.04
N GLN A 241 -8.34 8.38 4.14
CA GLN A 241 -7.21 9.27 4.26
C GLN A 241 -7.41 10.23 5.44
N LEU A 242 -6.46 10.25 6.38
CA LEU A 242 -6.48 11.10 7.57
C LEU A 242 -5.87 12.48 7.34
N VAL A 243 -5.25 12.67 6.17
CA VAL A 243 -4.59 13.90 5.74
C VAL A 243 -5.12 14.27 4.37
N ASN A 244 -5.51 15.53 4.21
CA ASN A 244 -5.89 16.07 2.92
C ASN A 244 -4.67 16.74 2.27
N HIS A 245 -4.28 16.27 1.09
CA HIS A 245 -3.19 16.86 0.32
C HIS A 245 -3.64 17.04 -1.13
N PRO A 246 -3.05 18.02 -1.88
CA PRO A 246 -3.38 18.19 -3.28
C PRO A 246 -3.05 16.91 -4.06
N ALA A 247 -4.02 16.48 -4.88
CA ALA A 247 -3.82 15.37 -5.80
C ALA A 247 -2.78 15.76 -6.87
N PRO A 248 -1.94 14.80 -7.32
CA PRO A 248 -1.03 15.04 -8.44
C PRO A 248 -1.81 15.47 -9.69
N SER A 249 -1.20 16.33 -10.52
CA SER A 249 -1.81 16.79 -11.78
C SER A 249 -1.87 15.69 -12.86
N VAL A 250 -1.01 14.67 -12.73
CA VAL A 250 -0.89 13.53 -13.63
C VAL A 250 -1.06 12.26 -12.79
N PRO A 251 -1.80 11.24 -13.27
CA PRO A 251 -1.90 9.97 -12.56
C PRO A 251 -0.51 9.40 -12.24
N LEU A 252 -0.33 8.85 -11.04
CA LEU A 252 0.98 8.37 -10.56
C LEU A 252 1.64 7.33 -11.50
N PHE A 253 0.82 6.59 -12.25
CA PHE A 253 1.24 5.56 -13.19
C PHE A 253 1.81 6.12 -14.51
N ASP A 254 1.48 7.35 -14.86
CA ASP A 254 1.90 7.97 -16.13
C ASP A 254 3.25 8.71 -16.01
N TYR A 255 3.81 8.79 -14.79
CA TYR A 255 5.12 9.40 -14.57
C TYR A 255 6.25 8.56 -15.14
N SER A 256 7.18 9.23 -15.83
CA SER A 256 8.48 8.65 -16.17
C SER A 256 9.31 8.38 -14.91
N ALA A 257 10.35 7.55 -15.01
CA ALA A 257 11.17 7.16 -13.85
C ALA A 257 11.71 8.36 -13.04
N LEU A 258 12.27 9.37 -13.72
CA LEU A 258 12.79 10.57 -13.04
C LEU A 258 11.68 11.44 -12.44
N GLU A 259 10.48 11.44 -13.02
CA GLU A 259 9.34 12.16 -12.47
C GLU A 259 8.79 11.46 -11.23
N GLN A 260 8.75 10.11 -11.21
CA GLN A 260 8.40 9.35 -10.01
C GLN A 260 9.34 9.69 -8.85
N TRP A 261 10.65 9.77 -9.10
CA TRP A 261 11.60 10.19 -8.07
C TRP A 261 11.33 11.60 -7.55
N ARG A 262 11.15 12.58 -8.45
CA ARG A 262 10.84 13.96 -8.05
C ARG A 262 9.54 14.05 -7.28
N GLU A 263 8.54 13.28 -7.68
CA GLU A 263 7.26 13.21 -7.00
C GLU A 263 7.40 12.57 -5.62
N LEU A 264 8.24 11.54 -5.47
CA LEU A 264 8.59 10.97 -4.17
C LEU A 264 9.22 12.02 -3.26
N GLN A 265 10.18 12.80 -3.75
CA GLN A 265 10.82 13.88 -2.98
C GLN A 265 9.79 14.95 -2.58
N ARG A 266 8.93 15.37 -3.51
CA ARG A 266 7.86 16.34 -3.28
C ARG A 266 6.87 15.85 -2.22
N LEU A 267 6.38 14.62 -2.34
CA LEU A 267 5.46 14.00 -1.40
C LEU A 267 6.11 13.79 -0.03
N SER A 268 7.37 13.36 0.00
CA SER A 268 8.13 13.22 1.25
C SER A 268 8.25 14.57 1.96
N GLY A 269 8.59 15.64 1.24
CA GLY A 269 8.65 16.99 1.81
C GLY A 269 7.32 17.49 2.36
N LEU A 270 6.19 17.01 1.83
CA LEU A 270 4.85 17.38 2.27
C LEU A 270 4.30 16.50 3.40
N LEU A 271 4.56 15.19 3.35
CA LEU A 271 3.83 14.17 4.13
C LEU A 271 4.65 13.54 5.26
N LEU A 272 5.96 13.78 5.33
CA LEU A 272 6.79 13.32 6.46
C LEU A 272 6.53 14.11 7.75
N ASN A 273 6.01 15.33 7.64
CA ASN A 273 5.66 16.17 8.76
C ASN A 273 4.44 17.03 8.40
N THR A 274 3.27 16.41 8.41
CA THR A 274 2.00 17.00 7.97
C THR A 274 1.02 17.13 9.13
N PRO A 275 0.22 18.21 9.17
CA PRO A 275 -0.88 18.29 10.12
C PRO A 275 -1.94 17.23 9.81
N PHE A 276 -2.37 16.50 10.84
CA PHE A 276 -3.41 15.49 10.70
C PHE A 276 -4.55 15.71 11.69
N LYS A 277 -5.72 15.17 11.35
CA LYS A 277 -6.87 15.07 12.24
C LYS A 277 -7.44 13.67 12.13
N ALA A 278 -7.33 12.89 13.19
CA ALA A 278 -7.84 11.54 13.27
C ALA A 278 -8.96 11.49 14.32
N GLU A 279 -10.16 11.10 13.89
CA GLU A 279 -11.35 11.02 14.74
C GLU A 279 -12.06 9.70 14.49
N GLY A 280 -12.40 8.99 15.56
CA GLY A 280 -13.15 7.75 15.47
C GLY A 280 -13.19 6.97 16.78
N ILE A 281 -13.89 5.84 16.72
CA ILE A 281 -13.97 4.88 17.82
C ILE A 281 -12.81 3.90 17.71
N ILE A 282 -12.12 3.66 18.82
CA ILE A 282 -11.01 2.72 18.88
C ILE A 282 -11.54 1.28 18.74
N THR A 283 -11.14 0.58 17.69
CA THR A 283 -11.57 -0.81 17.40
C THR A 283 -10.51 -1.84 17.80
N ASN A 284 -9.25 -1.45 17.79
CA ASN A 284 -8.10 -2.27 18.11
C ASN A 284 -6.94 -1.43 18.67
N ILE A 285 -6.22 -1.99 19.64
CA ILE A 285 -4.99 -1.43 20.19
C ILE A 285 -3.97 -2.56 20.27
N THR A 286 -2.86 -2.43 19.54
CA THR A 286 -1.73 -3.36 19.61
C THR A 286 -0.43 -2.60 19.79
N THR A 287 0.64 -3.27 20.18
CA THR A 287 1.97 -2.67 20.29
C THR A 287 2.94 -3.56 19.56
N ASP A 288 3.73 -2.99 18.66
CA ASP A 288 4.71 -3.73 17.89
C ASP A 288 6.02 -3.94 18.66
N ALA A 289 6.94 -4.69 18.06
CA ALA A 289 8.26 -4.94 18.62
C ALA A 289 9.13 -3.67 18.75
N ASN A 290 8.80 -2.61 17.99
CA ASN A 290 9.50 -1.32 18.03
C ASN A 290 8.95 -0.39 19.13
N GLY A 291 7.95 -0.84 19.90
CA GLY A 291 7.32 -0.07 20.97
C GLY A 291 6.29 0.95 20.48
N THR A 292 5.96 0.95 19.19
CA THR A 292 4.92 1.80 18.62
C THR A 292 3.54 1.21 18.93
N ARG A 293 2.64 2.02 19.48
CA ARG A 293 1.25 1.60 19.75
C ARG A 293 0.39 1.83 18.52
N HIS A 294 -0.14 0.76 17.95
CA HIS A 294 -1.06 0.76 16.82
C HIS A 294 -2.48 0.96 17.34
N ILE A 295 -3.14 2.03 16.91
CA ILE A 295 -4.51 2.38 17.28
C ILE A 295 -5.33 2.40 16.00
N ALA A 296 -6.24 1.45 15.87
CA ALA A 296 -7.19 1.41 14.78
C ALA A 296 -8.44 2.21 15.14
N LEU A 297 -8.81 3.14 14.25
CA LEU A 297 -10.00 3.96 14.36
C LEU A 297 -11.01 3.59 13.28
N HIS A 298 -12.27 3.53 13.68
CA HIS A 298 -13.41 3.45 12.80
C HIS A 298 -14.23 4.72 12.92
N SER A 299 -14.69 5.29 11.81
CA SER A 299 -15.48 6.53 11.85
C SER A 299 -16.71 6.37 12.75
N GLU A 300 -17.13 7.47 13.38
CA GLU A 300 -18.39 7.48 14.13
C GLU A 300 -19.54 7.09 13.17
N PRO A 301 -20.32 6.05 13.49
CA PRO A 301 -21.42 5.64 12.63
C PRO A 301 -22.52 6.71 12.66
N ASP A 302 -22.99 7.13 11.48
CA ASP A 302 -24.20 7.96 11.36
C ASP A 302 -25.35 7.37 12.18
N ILE A 303 -26.21 8.23 12.74
CA ILE A 303 -27.31 7.85 13.65
C ILE A 303 -28.20 6.74 13.03
N VAL A 304 -28.38 6.76 11.70
CA VAL A 304 -29.13 5.75 10.95
C VAL A 304 -28.42 4.39 10.94
N THR A 305 -27.10 4.38 10.75
CA THR A 305 -26.25 3.19 10.74
C THR A 305 -26.16 2.59 12.14
N LEU A 306 -26.04 3.43 13.16
CA LEU A 306 -26.10 3.02 14.56
C LEU A 306 -27.44 2.36 14.91
N GLY A 307 -28.56 2.96 14.50
CA GLY A 307 -29.90 2.37 14.67
C GLY A 307 -30.02 1.02 13.98
N ARG A 308 -29.44 0.86 12.79
CA ARG A 308 -29.39 -0.42 12.08
C ARG A 308 -28.55 -1.47 12.83
N TYR A 309 -27.40 -1.11 13.38
CA TYR A 309 -26.55 -2.01 14.16
C TYR A 309 -27.19 -2.44 15.49
N LEU A 310 -27.84 -1.52 16.20
CA LEU A 310 -28.61 -1.83 17.40
C LEU A 310 -29.78 -2.77 17.08
N GLY A 311 -30.52 -2.48 16.01
CA GLY A 311 -31.63 -3.30 15.55
C GLY A 311 -31.21 -4.72 15.16
N THR A 312 -30.11 -4.87 14.41
CA THR A 312 -29.60 -6.21 14.03
C THR A 312 -29.07 -6.98 15.22
N SER A 313 -28.37 -6.32 16.16
CA SER A 313 -27.87 -6.96 17.38
C SER A 313 -29.02 -7.43 18.29
N LEU A 314 -30.07 -6.62 18.45
CA LEU A 314 -31.26 -6.99 19.22
C LEU A 314 -32.03 -8.15 18.56
N LEU A 315 -32.19 -8.10 17.23
CA LEU A 315 -32.83 -9.18 16.48
C LEU A 315 -32.05 -10.50 16.59
N LEU A 316 -30.72 -10.44 16.55
CA LEU A 316 -29.85 -11.61 16.77
C LEU A 316 -30.07 -12.20 18.18
N LEU A 317 -30.13 -11.36 19.21
CA LEU A 317 -30.39 -11.81 20.59
C LEU A 317 -31.75 -12.51 20.71
N VAL A 318 -32.81 -11.94 20.12
CA VAL A 318 -34.14 -12.55 20.10
C VAL A 318 -34.13 -13.90 19.37
N LEU A 319 -33.43 -14.00 18.24
CA LEU A 319 -33.31 -15.25 17.50
C LEU A 319 -32.56 -16.32 18.29
N ILE A 320 -31.51 -15.96 19.04
CA ILE A 320 -30.80 -16.88 19.94
C ILE A 320 -31.75 -17.41 21.03
N VAL A 321 -32.50 -16.52 21.68
CA VAL A 321 -33.48 -16.92 22.71
C VAL A 321 -34.54 -17.85 22.12
N CYS A 322 -35.08 -17.52 20.95
CA CYS A 322 -36.03 -18.37 20.23
C CYS A 322 -35.43 -19.74 19.89
N LEU A 323 -34.17 -19.79 19.45
CA LEU A 323 -33.50 -21.04 19.11
C LEU A 323 -33.33 -21.92 20.35
N VAL A 324 -32.87 -21.34 21.48
CA VAL A 324 -32.71 -22.06 22.75
C VAL A 324 -34.06 -22.58 23.25
N ALA A 325 -35.09 -21.73 23.28
CA ALA A 325 -36.44 -22.13 23.70
C ALA A 325 -37.01 -23.25 22.84
N ASN A 326 -36.92 -23.13 21.51
CA ASN A 326 -37.39 -24.19 20.61
C ASN A 326 -36.60 -25.49 20.79
N THR A 327 -35.28 -25.41 21.01
CA THR A 327 -34.40 -26.58 21.22
C THR A 327 -34.77 -27.33 22.48
N THR A 328 -34.99 -26.61 23.59
CA THR A 328 -35.43 -27.24 24.83
C THR A 328 -36.82 -27.90 24.68
N LEU A 329 -37.77 -27.25 24.02
CA LEU A 329 -39.10 -27.82 23.77
C LEU A 329 -39.04 -29.07 22.88
N PHE A 330 -38.19 -29.07 21.86
CA PHE A 330 -38.01 -30.22 20.99
C PHE A 330 -37.38 -31.40 21.73
N ILE A 331 -36.32 -31.16 22.51
CA ILE A 331 -35.71 -32.20 23.36
C ILE A 331 -36.75 -32.78 24.32
N ARG A 332 -37.53 -31.93 25.01
CA ARG A 332 -38.63 -32.38 25.88
C ARG A 332 -39.67 -33.22 25.12
N ARG A 333 -40.04 -32.81 23.90
CA ARG A 333 -40.99 -33.55 23.06
C ARG A 333 -40.44 -34.91 22.63
N VAL A 334 -39.17 -34.99 22.25
CA VAL A 334 -38.51 -36.25 21.86
C VAL A 334 -38.40 -37.18 23.06
N LEU A 335 -37.97 -36.70 24.22
CA LEU A 335 -37.89 -37.49 25.45
C LEU A 335 -39.26 -38.02 25.87
N LYS A 336 -40.30 -37.18 25.84
CA LYS A 336 -41.68 -37.59 26.13
C LYS A 336 -42.20 -38.61 25.12
N ASN A 337 -41.87 -38.45 23.83
CA ASN A 337 -42.30 -39.38 22.80
C ASN A 337 -41.57 -40.74 22.89
N ARG A 338 -40.29 -40.75 23.25
CA ARG A 338 -39.54 -41.99 23.57
C ARG A 338 -40.15 -42.72 24.75
N SER A 339 -40.40 -42.01 25.86
CA SER A 339 -41.08 -42.60 27.03
C SER A 339 -42.48 -43.14 26.70
N ARG A 340 -43.23 -42.46 25.84
CA ARG A 340 -44.54 -42.93 25.38
C ARG A 340 -44.43 -44.18 24.51
N MET A 341 -43.47 -44.23 23.59
CA MET A 341 -43.18 -45.42 22.78
C MET A 341 -42.83 -46.62 23.66
N ASP A 342 -41.93 -46.44 24.64
CA ASP A 342 -41.53 -47.51 25.57
C ASP A 342 -42.72 -48.02 26.38
N ASN A 343 -43.60 -47.12 26.84
CA ASN A 343 -44.81 -47.50 27.56
C ASN A 343 -45.82 -48.26 26.68
N ILE A 344 -45.99 -47.84 25.42
CA ILE A 344 -46.85 -48.56 24.45
C ILE A 344 -46.29 -49.95 24.18
N GLN A 345 -44.98 -50.05 23.97
CA GLN A 345 -44.33 -51.33 23.70
C GLN A 345 -44.47 -52.28 24.89
N ARG A 346 -44.21 -51.80 26.12
CA ARG A 346 -44.47 -52.59 27.35
C ARG A 346 -45.93 -53.00 27.52
N TYR A 347 -46.88 -52.14 27.14
CA TYR A 347 -48.31 -52.48 27.20
C TYR A 347 -48.64 -53.65 26.27
N TYR A 348 -48.18 -53.61 25.01
CA TYR A 348 -48.39 -54.71 24.06
C TYR A 348 -47.62 -55.97 24.47
N ASP A 349 -46.37 -55.86 24.93
CA ASP A 349 -45.57 -56.99 25.40
C ASP A 349 -46.27 -57.73 26.56
N ASN A 350 -46.92 -57.00 27.47
CA ASN A 350 -47.68 -57.59 28.58
C ASN A 350 -49.00 -58.23 28.14
N CYS A 351 -49.66 -57.72 27.10
CA CYS A 351 -50.88 -58.32 26.54
C CYS A 351 -50.59 -59.62 25.77
N PHE A 352 -49.45 -59.71 25.06
CA PHE A 352 -49.11 -60.90 24.28
C PHE A 352 -48.32 -61.97 25.06
N ASN A 353 -47.74 -61.63 26.22
CA ASN A 353 -47.05 -62.59 27.10
C ASN A 353 -47.95 -63.23 28.18
N GLN A 354 -49.29 -63.19 28.05
CA GLN A 354 -50.13 -64.04 28.90
C GLN A 354 -49.85 -65.51 28.56
N PRO A 355 -49.37 -66.34 29.52
CA PRO A 355 -49.08 -67.73 29.22
C PRO A 355 -50.37 -68.46 28.87
N LEU A 356 -50.39 -69.07 27.68
CA LEU A 356 -51.39 -70.06 27.28
C LEU A 356 -51.41 -71.17 28.33
N THR A 357 -52.41 -71.17 29.21
CA THR A 357 -52.71 -72.33 30.06
C THR A 357 -53.01 -73.52 29.14
N PRO A 358 -52.29 -74.65 29.26
CA PRO A 358 -52.48 -75.78 28.35
C PRO A 358 -53.87 -76.39 28.57
N ALA A 359 -54.53 -76.73 27.46
CA ALA A 359 -55.87 -77.34 27.46
C ALA A 359 -55.88 -78.67 28.23
N PRO A 360 -56.94 -78.97 29.01
CA PRO A 360 -57.04 -80.23 29.72
C PRO A 360 -57.30 -81.37 28.71
N PHE A 361 -56.44 -82.38 28.74
CA PHE A 361 -56.68 -83.66 28.07
C PHE A 361 -57.99 -84.27 28.60
N LEU A 362 -58.99 -84.42 27.73
CA LEU A 362 -60.16 -85.24 27.99
C LEU A 362 -59.79 -86.72 27.81
N ARG A 363 -60.20 -87.53 28.78
CA ARG A 363 -59.98 -88.98 28.90
C ARG A 363 -61.07 -89.76 28.20
#